data_AF-A0A6G1FZ74-F1
#
_entry.id   AF-A0A6G1FZ74-F1
#
_cell.length_a   1.000
_cell.length_b   1.000
_cell.length_c   1.000
_cell.angle_alpha   90.00
_cell.angle_beta   90.00
_cell.angle_gamma   90.00
#
_symmetry.space_group_name_H-M   'P 1'
#
loop_
_entity.id
_entity.type
_entity.pdbx_description
1 polymer ?
#
loop_
_entity_poly.entity_id
_entity_poly.type
_entity_poly.pdbx_seq_one_letter_code
_entity_poly.pdbx_strand_id
1 'polypeptide(L)'
;MAYQWHSNPQFTRILMVESYFGHEGIVKLLFEAKADADSKDDDGRTPLPWAAENGRYEGVVKLLLEAKADAESKDNDSRTPLSWAAANGHKGVVKLLLEAKADVDSKDNYSGTPLPWAAANWYEGVVKLLESFSAISFSASSPLTT
;
A
#
# COMPACT_ATOMS: atom_id res chain seq x y z
N MET A 1 21.35 -28.53 -9.38
CA MET A 1 20.61 -27.49 -10.13
C MET A 1 19.36 -27.15 -9.32
N ALA A 2 19.39 -26.04 -8.58
CA ALA A 2 18.24 -25.59 -7.80
C ALA A 2 17.32 -24.81 -8.75
N TYR A 3 16.14 -25.34 -9.03
CA TYR A 3 15.09 -24.58 -9.69
C TYR A 3 14.83 -23.32 -8.85
N GLN A 4 14.91 -22.15 -9.46
CA GLN A 4 14.64 -20.88 -8.81
C GLN A 4 13.14 -20.82 -8.49
N TRP A 5 12.76 -21.19 -7.27
CA TRP A 5 11.41 -21.02 -6.72
C TRP A 5 11.04 -19.54 -6.48
N HIS A 6 11.98 -18.63 -6.67
CA HIS A 6 11.91 -17.25 -6.18
C HIS A 6 11.03 -16.32 -7.02
N SER A 7 10.54 -16.75 -8.19
CA SER A 7 9.61 -15.96 -9.01
C SER A 7 8.80 -16.88 -9.93
N ASN A 8 7.78 -17.55 -9.39
CA ASN A 8 6.78 -18.20 -10.24
C ASN A 8 5.69 -17.19 -10.57
N PRO A 9 5.60 -16.69 -11.83
CA PRO A 9 4.65 -15.64 -12.20
C PRO A 9 3.19 -16.04 -11.98
N GLN A 10 2.87 -17.34 -11.93
CA GLN A 10 1.54 -17.83 -11.57
C GLN A 10 1.22 -17.54 -10.10
N PHE A 11 2.15 -17.76 -9.17
CA PHE A 11 1.95 -17.50 -7.74
C PHE A 11 1.81 -16.00 -7.46
N THR A 12 2.63 -15.18 -8.12
CA THR A 12 2.54 -13.72 -8.05
C THR A 12 1.16 -13.22 -8.49
N ARG A 13 0.69 -13.68 -9.65
CA ARG A 13 -0.62 -13.27 -10.19
C ARG A 13 -1.78 -13.75 -9.33
N ILE A 14 -1.72 -14.97 -8.80
CA ILE A 14 -2.73 -15.47 -7.87
C ILE A 14 -2.73 -14.59 -6.60
N LEU A 15 -1.58 -14.33 -5.98
CA LEU A 15 -1.52 -13.51 -4.77
C LEU A 15 -2.14 -12.11 -4.96
N MET A 16 -1.92 -11.46 -6.10
CA MET A 16 -2.52 -10.16 -6.42
C MET A 16 -4.04 -10.23 -6.56
N VAL A 17 -4.54 -11.22 -7.30
CA VAL A 17 -5.98 -11.44 -7.48
C VAL A 17 -6.66 -11.69 -6.14
N GLU A 18 -6.10 -12.59 -5.34
CA GLU A 18 -6.63 -12.93 -4.01
C GLU A 18 -6.54 -11.75 -3.04
N SER A 19 -5.51 -10.91 -3.19
CA SER A 19 -5.37 -9.67 -2.41
C SER A 19 -6.43 -8.63 -2.78
N TYR A 20 -6.79 -8.54 -4.06
CA TYR A 20 -7.86 -7.65 -4.52
C TYR A 20 -9.25 -8.13 -4.08
N PHE A 21 -9.52 -9.43 -4.15
CA PHE A 21 -10.82 -10.01 -3.78
C PHE A 21 -11.01 -10.30 -2.29
N GLY A 22 -9.96 -10.14 -1.47
CA GLY A 22 -10.09 -10.24 -0.02
C GLY A 22 -10.04 -11.65 0.54
N HIS A 23 -9.49 -12.61 -0.21
CA HIS A 23 -9.48 -14.01 0.20
C HIS A 23 -8.34 -14.31 1.19
N GLU A 24 -8.48 -13.81 2.41
CA GLU A 24 -7.46 -13.89 3.47
C GLU A 24 -6.90 -15.30 3.70
N GLY A 25 -7.75 -16.33 3.64
CA GLY A 25 -7.34 -17.72 3.80
C GLY A 25 -6.37 -18.18 2.70
N ILE A 26 -6.61 -17.77 1.46
CA ILE A 26 -5.76 -18.13 0.32
C ILE A 26 -4.46 -17.33 0.39
N VAL A 27 -4.52 -16.04 0.73
CA VAL A 27 -3.32 -15.20 0.95
C VAL A 27 -2.39 -15.81 2.01
N LYS A 28 -2.94 -16.30 3.13
CA LYS A 28 -2.16 -17.02 4.16
C LYS A 28 -1.48 -18.29 3.61
N LEU A 29 -2.24 -19.12 2.89
CA LEU A 29 -1.70 -20.35 2.28
C LEU A 29 -0.59 -20.05 1.27
N LEU A 30 -0.71 -18.97 0.50
CA LEU A 30 0.32 -18.55 -0.45
C LEU A 30 1.60 -18.13 0.28
N PHE A 31 1.49 -17.42 1.41
CA PHE A 31 2.66 -17.09 2.23
C PHE A 31 3.29 -18.31 2.91
N GLU A 32 2.48 -19.28 3.37
CA GLU A 32 3.00 -20.57 3.85
C GLU A 32 3.76 -21.32 2.74
N ALA A 33 3.31 -21.19 1.49
CA ALA A 33 3.99 -21.70 0.30
C ALA A 33 5.20 -20.85 -0.15
N LYS A 34 5.61 -19.86 0.64
CA LYS A 34 6.71 -18.92 0.36
C LYS A 34 6.50 -18.06 -0.89
N ALA A 35 5.25 -17.67 -1.18
CA ALA A 35 4.99 -16.61 -2.13
C ALA A 35 5.70 -15.32 -1.68
N ASP A 36 6.28 -14.62 -2.65
CA ASP A 36 6.95 -13.35 -2.42
C ASP A 36 5.93 -12.21 -2.37
N ALA A 37 5.91 -11.49 -1.24
CA ALA A 37 4.99 -10.40 -0.96
C ALA A 37 5.29 -9.13 -1.79
N ASP A 38 6.48 -9.03 -2.38
CA ASP A 38 6.95 -7.85 -3.14
C ASP A 38 7.18 -8.16 -4.63
N SER A 39 6.75 -9.33 -5.09
CA SER A 39 6.79 -9.67 -6.51
C SER A 39 5.90 -8.72 -7.32
N LYS A 40 6.44 -8.20 -8.43
CA LYS A 40 5.77 -7.24 -9.29
C LYS A 40 5.06 -7.88 -10.48
N ASP A 41 3.94 -7.30 -10.89
CA ASP A 41 3.27 -7.60 -12.15
C ASP A 41 3.83 -6.74 -13.30
N ASP A 42 3.19 -6.86 -14.47
CA ASP A 42 3.55 -6.11 -15.68
C ASP A 42 3.38 -4.58 -15.50
N ASP A 43 2.51 -4.15 -14.57
CA ASP A 43 2.29 -2.74 -14.20
C ASP A 43 3.25 -2.27 -13.10
N GLY A 44 4.17 -3.13 -12.68
CA GLY A 44 5.15 -2.84 -11.63
C GLY A 44 4.56 -2.85 -10.22
N ARG A 45 3.29 -3.27 -10.06
CA ARG A 45 2.59 -3.30 -8.77
C ARG A 45 2.94 -4.57 -8.02
N THR A 46 3.08 -4.46 -6.71
CA THR A 46 3.09 -5.60 -5.79
C THR A 46 1.64 -5.95 -5.39
N PRO A 47 1.37 -7.01 -4.61
CA PRO A 47 0.05 -7.32 -4.07
C PRO A 47 -0.56 -6.21 -3.19
N LEU A 48 0.25 -5.39 -2.52
CA LEU A 48 -0.22 -4.38 -1.56
C LEU A 48 -1.00 -3.21 -2.22
N PRO A 49 -0.54 -2.61 -3.33
CA PRO A 49 -1.35 -1.69 -4.14
C PRO A 49 -2.71 -2.26 -4.57
N TRP A 50 -2.80 -3.54 -4.94
CA TRP A 50 -4.07 -4.18 -5.34
C TRP A 50 -5.06 -4.25 -4.17
N ALA A 51 -4.60 -4.68 -2.99
CA ALA A 51 -5.43 -4.66 -1.79
C ALA A 51 -5.83 -3.23 -1.40
N ALA A 52 -4.92 -2.27 -1.56
CA ALA A 52 -5.13 -0.87 -1.22
C ALA A 52 -6.11 -0.15 -2.16
N GLU A 53 -6.11 -0.47 -3.45
CA GLU A 53 -7.05 0.04 -4.44
C GLU A 53 -8.47 -0.46 -4.18
N ASN A 54 -8.63 -1.73 -3.78
CA ASN A 54 -9.96 -2.27 -3.46
C ASN A 54 -10.51 -1.73 -2.14
N GLY A 55 -9.67 -1.72 -1.09
CA GLY A 55 -9.95 -1.08 0.19
C GLY A 55 -11.03 -1.71 1.07
N ARG A 56 -11.80 -2.68 0.57
CA ARG A 56 -12.87 -3.36 1.34
C ARG A 56 -12.34 -4.35 2.37
N TYR A 57 -11.14 -4.90 2.12
CA TYR A 57 -10.60 -6.03 2.87
C TYR A 57 -9.35 -5.63 3.65
N GLU A 58 -9.54 -4.87 4.73
CA GLU A 58 -8.45 -4.44 5.61
C GLU A 58 -7.61 -5.61 6.16
N GLY A 59 -8.20 -6.79 6.34
CA GLY A 59 -7.49 -7.98 6.82
C GLY A 59 -6.40 -8.44 5.87
N VAL A 60 -6.62 -8.37 4.55
CA VAL A 60 -5.58 -8.67 3.56
C VAL A 60 -4.43 -7.67 3.66
N VAL A 61 -4.73 -6.37 3.75
CA VAL A 61 -3.69 -5.33 3.91
C VAL A 61 -2.84 -5.60 5.14
N LYS A 62 -3.46 -5.94 6.27
CA LYS A 62 -2.73 -6.33 7.49
C LYS A 62 -1.85 -7.54 7.27
N LEU A 63 -2.36 -8.60 6.63
CA LEU A 63 -1.58 -9.80 6.35
C LEU A 63 -0.36 -9.53 5.46
N LEU A 64 -0.52 -8.68 4.44
CA LEU A 64 0.60 -8.27 3.57
C LEU A 64 1.65 -7.48 4.37
N LEU A 65 1.23 -6.54 5.23
CA LEU A 65 2.13 -5.76 6.09
C LEU A 65 2.82 -6.64 7.16
N GLU A 66 2.10 -7.61 7.75
CA GLU A 66 2.66 -8.60 8.68
C GLU A 66 3.69 -9.51 7.99
N ALA A 67 3.47 -9.81 6.71
CA ALA A 67 4.42 -10.51 5.84
C ALA A 67 5.60 -9.63 5.40
N LYS A 68 5.70 -8.39 5.90
CA LYS A 68 6.73 -7.39 5.59
C LYS A 68 6.73 -6.92 4.13
N ALA A 69 5.57 -6.91 3.47
CA ALA A 69 5.44 -6.25 2.18
C ALA A 69 5.87 -4.78 2.28
N ASP A 70 6.50 -4.28 1.22
CA ASP A 70 6.96 -2.91 1.13
C ASP A 70 5.77 -1.94 0.98
N ALA A 71 5.48 -1.22 2.07
CA ALA A 71 4.46 -0.18 2.11
C ALA A 71 4.75 1.02 1.18
N GLU A 72 6.02 1.18 0.76
CA GLU A 72 6.47 2.22 -0.16
C GLU A 72 6.70 1.69 -1.58
N SER A 73 6.25 0.46 -1.87
CA SER A 73 6.38 -0.12 -3.19
C SER A 73 5.76 0.78 -4.27
N LYS A 74 6.54 1.05 -5.31
CA LYS A 74 6.14 1.90 -6.44
C LYS A 74 5.80 1.08 -7.66
N ASP A 75 4.65 1.39 -8.25
CA ASP A 75 4.27 0.91 -9.58
C ASP A 75 4.97 1.70 -10.70
N ASN A 76 4.68 1.36 -11.96
CA ASN A 76 5.28 2.03 -13.12
C ASN A 76 4.97 3.54 -13.19
N ASP A 77 3.90 3.99 -12.54
CA ASP A 77 3.51 5.41 -12.42
C ASP A 77 4.11 6.08 -11.17
N SER A 78 5.01 5.39 -10.46
CA SER A 78 5.55 5.80 -9.15
C SER A 78 4.50 5.97 -8.05
N ARG A 79 3.31 5.36 -8.19
CA ARG A 79 2.27 5.41 -7.16
C ARG A 79 2.54 4.38 -6.08
N THR A 80 2.32 4.80 -4.84
CA THR A 80 2.43 3.96 -3.65
C THR A 80 1.07 3.33 -3.28
N PRO A 81 1.03 2.26 -2.46
CA PRO A 81 -0.20 1.75 -1.87
C PRO A 81 -1.04 2.84 -1.20
N LEU A 82 -0.38 3.80 -0.52
CA LEU A 82 -1.06 4.92 0.12
C LEU A 82 -1.74 5.84 -0.91
N SER A 83 -1.10 6.08 -2.04
CA SER A 83 -1.67 6.85 -3.15
C SER A 83 -2.93 6.17 -3.70
N TRP A 84 -2.90 4.84 -3.90
CA TRP A 84 -4.05 4.06 -4.35
C TRP A 84 -5.21 4.07 -3.35
N ALA A 85 -4.93 3.88 -2.06
CA ALA A 85 -5.94 3.93 -1.01
C ALA A 85 -6.57 5.32 -0.87
N ALA A 86 -5.75 6.38 -0.98
CA ALA A 86 -6.21 7.75 -0.86
C ALA A 86 -7.05 8.19 -2.07
N ALA A 87 -6.61 7.84 -3.29
CA ALA A 87 -7.33 8.12 -4.53
C ALA A 87 -8.71 7.46 -4.61
N ASN A 88 -8.92 6.36 -3.87
CA ASN A 88 -10.19 5.62 -3.82
C ASN A 88 -10.98 5.84 -2.52
N GLY A 89 -10.49 6.66 -1.59
CA GLY A 89 -11.24 7.05 -0.39
C GLY A 89 -11.25 6.03 0.74
N HIS A 90 -10.33 5.05 0.72
CA HIS A 90 -10.32 3.91 1.63
C HIS A 90 -9.68 4.24 2.98
N LYS A 91 -10.39 5.02 3.80
CA LYS A 91 -9.91 5.56 5.08
C LYS A 91 -9.28 4.51 6.01
N GLY A 92 -9.87 3.31 6.10
CA GLY A 92 -9.37 2.23 6.94
C GLY A 92 -7.98 1.75 6.51
N VAL A 93 -7.80 1.51 5.20
CA VAL A 93 -6.51 1.14 4.62
C VAL A 93 -5.49 2.26 4.73
N VAL A 94 -5.88 3.52 4.47
CA VAL A 94 -4.99 4.68 4.65
C VAL A 94 -4.44 4.71 6.07
N LYS A 95 -5.29 4.50 7.07
CA LYS A 95 -4.85 4.45 8.47
C LYS A 95 -3.83 3.32 8.71
N LEU A 96 -4.06 2.12 8.19
CA LEU A 96 -3.14 0.99 8.35
C LEU A 96 -1.78 1.25 7.70
N LEU A 97 -1.76 1.83 6.51
CA LEU A 97 -0.52 2.17 5.81
C LEU A 97 0.28 3.26 6.55
N LEU A 98 -0.41 4.25 7.13
CA LEU A 98 0.24 5.28 7.94
C LEU A 98 0.77 4.74 9.28
N GLU A 99 0.06 3.81 9.91
CA GLU A 99 0.57 3.07 11.07
C GLU A 99 1.81 2.23 10.71
N ALA A 100 1.89 1.75 9.47
CA ALA A 100 3.08 1.13 8.90
C ALA A 100 4.17 2.13 8.44
N LYS A 101 4.02 3.42 8.76
CA LYS A 101 4.94 4.52 8.45
C LYS A 101 5.11 4.81 6.95
N ALA A 102 4.04 4.61 6.17
CA ALA A 102 4.03 5.04 4.78
C ALA A 102 4.22 6.56 4.66
N ASP A 103 4.93 7.00 3.63
CA ASP A 103 5.22 8.40 3.35
C ASP A 103 3.99 9.10 2.73
N VAL A 104 3.42 10.04 3.50
CA VAL A 104 2.27 10.86 3.10
C VAL A 104 2.57 11.81 1.93
N ASP A 105 3.85 12.12 1.71
CA ASP A 105 4.31 13.09 0.72
C ASP A 105 4.96 12.42 -0.50
N SER A 106 4.86 11.08 -0.60
CA SER A 106 5.39 10.33 -1.74
C SER A 106 4.74 10.79 -3.04
N LYS A 107 5.57 11.19 -4.00
CA LYS A 107 5.15 11.73 -5.30
C LYS A 107 5.09 10.64 -6.35
N ASP A 108 4.01 10.65 -7.11
CA ASP A 108 3.88 9.90 -8.36
C ASP A 108 4.52 10.64 -9.55
N ASN A 109 4.53 10.02 -10.73
CA ASN A 109 5.09 10.60 -11.96
C ASN A 109 4.37 11.88 -12.42
N TYR A 110 3.15 12.13 -11.93
CA TYR A 110 2.37 13.34 -12.19
C TYR A 110 2.63 14.42 -11.14
N SER A 111 3.63 14.23 -10.27
CA SER A 111 3.91 15.09 -9.10
C SER A 111 2.74 15.15 -8.10
N GLY A 112 1.77 14.25 -8.20
CA GLY A 112 0.67 14.12 -7.27
C GLY A 112 1.11 13.39 -6.01
N THR A 113 0.70 13.90 -4.85
CA THR A 113 0.80 13.18 -3.57
C THR A 113 -0.57 12.56 -3.23
N PRO A 114 -0.65 11.63 -2.25
CA PRO A 114 -1.92 11.03 -1.82
C PRO A 114 -3.04 12.06 -1.49
N LEU A 115 -2.67 13.24 -0.96
CA LEU A 115 -3.63 14.25 -0.53
C LEU A 115 -4.40 14.93 -1.68
N PRO A 116 -3.75 15.46 -2.73
CA PRO A 116 -4.42 15.94 -3.95
C PRO A 116 -5.39 14.93 -4.56
N TRP A 117 -5.03 13.64 -4.60
CA TRP A 117 -5.91 12.59 -5.12
C TRP A 117 -7.17 12.40 -4.27
N ALA A 118 -7.03 12.38 -2.94
CA ALA A 118 -8.17 12.30 -2.02
C ALA A 118 -9.05 13.55 -2.09
N ALA A 119 -8.45 14.74 -2.21
CA ALA A 119 -9.14 16.01 -2.30
C ALA A 119 -9.91 16.15 -3.62
N ALA A 120 -9.31 15.76 -4.76
CA ALA A 120 -9.94 15.79 -6.07
C ALA A 120 -11.19 14.89 -6.15
N ASN A 121 -11.21 13.79 -5.39
CA ASN A 121 -12.32 12.84 -5.31
C ASN A 121 -13.25 13.09 -4.10
N TRP A 122 -13.09 14.22 -3.39
CA TRP A 122 -13.98 14.67 -2.31
C TRP A 122 -14.02 13.73 -1.09
N TYR A 123 -12.93 13.01 -0.82
CA TYR A 123 -12.82 12.11 0.33
C TYR A 123 -12.37 12.84 1.60
N GLU A 124 -13.24 13.67 2.16
CA GLU A 124 -12.95 14.52 3.33
C GLU A 124 -12.37 13.73 4.52
N GLY A 125 -12.88 12.52 4.77
CA GLY A 125 -12.41 11.66 5.85
C GLY A 125 -10.97 11.17 5.69
N VAL A 126 -10.49 11.04 4.44
CA VAL A 126 -9.10 10.69 4.11
C VAL A 126 -8.23 11.94 4.15
N VAL A 127 -8.69 13.06 3.60
CA VAL A 127 -7.96 14.35 3.63
C VAL A 127 -7.61 14.75 5.06
N LYS A 128 -8.59 14.77 5.97
CA LYS A 128 -8.35 15.10 7.38
C LYS A 128 -7.34 14.15 8.04
N LEU A 129 -7.36 12.88 7.66
CA LEU A 129 -6.47 11.87 8.22
C LEU A 129 -5.03 12.05 7.70
N LEU A 130 -4.84 12.34 6.41
CA LEU A 130 -3.55 12.67 5.84
C LEU A 130 -2.99 13.99 6.40
N GLU A 131 -3.81 15.04 6.52
CA GLU A 131 -3.41 16.32 7.13
C GLU A 131 -2.94 16.14 8.58
N SER A 132 -3.65 15.31 9.37
CA SER A 132 -3.26 15.05 10.75
C SER A 132 -1.89 14.37 10.87
N PHE A 133 -1.56 13.46 9.94
CA PHE A 133 -0.28 12.75 9.94
C PHE A 133 0.86 13.61 9.37
N SER A 134 0.58 14.44 8.36
CA SER A 134 1.53 15.43 7.83
C SER A 134 1.90 16.51 8.87
N ALA A 135 0.94 16.98 9.66
CA ALA A 135 1.23 17.97 10.73
C ALA A 135 2.14 17.40 11.83
N ILE A 136 2.11 16.09 12.08
CA ILE A 136 2.96 15.42 13.07
C ILE A 136 4.43 15.38 12.60
N SER A 137 4.69 15.14 11.31
CA SER A 137 6.07 15.13 10.78
C SER A 137 6.71 16.52 10.85
N PHE A 138 5.93 17.59 10.65
CA PHE A 138 6.41 18.97 10.74
C PHE A 138 6.69 19.40 12.20
N SER A 139 5.86 19.00 13.15
CA SER A 139 6.01 19.34 14.57
C SER A 139 7.26 18.71 15.22
N ALA A 140 7.64 17.50 14.80
CA ALA A 140 8.85 16.82 15.29
C ALA A 140 10.18 17.44 14.80
N SER A 141 10.13 18.37 13.84
CA SER A 141 11.32 19.03 13.27
C SER A 141 11.61 20.42 13.85
N SER A 142 10.87 20.87 14.87
CA SER A 142 11.23 22.07 15.63
C SER A 142 12.23 21.71 16.72
N PRO A 143 13.54 22.02 16.60
CA PRO A 143 14.43 21.89 17.75
C PRO A 143 14.00 22.92 18.80
N LEU A 144 13.81 22.46 20.02
CA LEU A 144 13.75 23.30 21.20
C LEU A 144 15.03 24.16 21.26
N THR A 145 14.93 25.42 20.86
CA THR A 145 15.89 26.45 21.27
C THR A 145 15.24 27.32 22.33
N THR A 146 15.51 27.01 23.60
CA THR A 146 15.66 27.99 24.69
C THR A 146 16.62 27.42 25.70
#